data_AF-A0A0W8I4R5-F1
#
_entry.id   AF-A0A0W8I4R5-F1
#
_cell.length_a   1.000
_cell.length_b   1.000
_cell.length_c   1.000
_cell.angle_alpha   90.00
_cell.angle_beta   90.00
_cell.angle_gamma   90.00
#
_symmetry.space_group_name_H-M   'P 1'
#
loop_
_entity.id
_entity.type
_entity.pdbx_description
1 polymer ?
#
loop_
_entity_poly.entity_id
_entity_poly.type
_entity_poly.pdbx_seq_one_letter_code
_entity_poly.pdbx_strand_id
1 'polypeptide(L)'
;MSRGPDLFGSYSPGTTLLHRAPLWAKGLSIVAVTLAVVLSPSWPVPTALTVVLLVAGSAAGIGAREWWRGLAPALPVLVLLAVYHVLTAGAAQAADVVLTIVVFLVVTRVLMHTTPLPELLDGVVWLCSPVRLVRADPERIGLAISLMLRSIPFIVGAVGELRDAVRARGLRPNPVRLVTPAVIATVAYAERTGQALAARGFD
;
A
#
# COMPACT_ATOMS: atom_id res chain seq x y z
N MET A 1 -22.02 -15.27 5.54
CA MET A 1 -20.62 -14.79 5.53
C MET A 1 -20.45 -13.81 4.38
N SER A 2 -20.99 -12.61 4.53
CA SER A 2 -20.92 -11.53 3.53
C SER A 2 -19.54 -10.86 3.63
N ARG A 3 -18.71 -11.03 2.60
CA ARG A 3 -17.47 -10.27 2.40
C ARG A 3 -17.81 -8.78 2.37
N GLY A 4 -17.48 -8.08 3.46
CA GLY A 4 -17.48 -6.62 3.47
C GLY A 4 -16.47 -6.10 2.43
N PRO A 5 -16.68 -4.91 1.85
CA PRO A 5 -15.73 -4.32 0.93
C PRO A 5 -14.38 -4.17 1.66
N ASP A 6 -13.34 -4.78 1.10
CA ASP A 6 -11.95 -4.61 1.50
C ASP A 6 -11.60 -3.12 1.43
N LEU A 7 -11.81 -2.40 2.54
CA LEU A 7 -11.52 -0.97 2.70
C LEU A 7 -10.02 -0.68 2.64
N PHE A 8 -9.20 -1.72 2.79
CA PHE A 8 -7.76 -1.72 2.63
C PHE A 8 -7.46 -2.79 1.58
N GLY A 9 -6.74 -2.40 0.52
CA GLY A 9 -6.61 -3.16 -0.73
C GLY A 9 -6.43 -4.67 -0.59
N SER A 10 -6.88 -5.38 -1.62
CA SER A 10 -6.95 -6.84 -1.76
C SER A 10 -5.62 -7.55 -1.45
N TYR A 11 -5.31 -7.70 -0.17
CA TYR A 11 -4.28 -8.60 0.33
C TYR A 11 -4.89 -10.00 0.38
N SER A 12 -4.35 -10.91 -0.44
CA SER A 12 -4.69 -12.32 -0.34
C SER A 12 -3.60 -12.99 0.51
N PRO A 13 -3.93 -13.55 1.70
CA PRO A 13 -2.96 -14.28 2.48
C PRO A 13 -2.50 -15.52 1.69
N GLY A 14 -1.28 -15.46 1.16
CA GLY A 14 -0.60 -16.54 0.46
C GLY A 14 0.58 -17.08 1.29
N THR A 15 0.94 -18.34 1.07
CA THR A 15 2.04 -19.02 1.78
C THR A 15 3.36 -19.04 1.00
N THR A 16 3.45 -18.29 -0.10
CA THR A 16 4.57 -18.34 -1.05
C THR A 16 5.85 -17.68 -0.49
N LEU A 17 7.02 -18.05 -1.02
CA LEU A 17 8.33 -17.46 -0.67
C LEU A 17 8.34 -15.92 -0.79
N LEU A 18 7.59 -15.35 -1.73
CA LEU A 18 7.42 -13.90 -1.87
C LEU A 18 6.63 -13.27 -0.70
N HIS A 19 5.66 -13.98 -0.12
CA HIS A 19 4.91 -13.51 1.05
C HIS A 19 5.76 -13.55 2.32
N ARG A 20 6.69 -14.50 2.43
CA ARG A 20 7.59 -14.64 3.58
C ARG A 20 8.81 -13.73 3.55
N ALA A 21 9.09 -13.07 2.43
CA ALA A 21 10.22 -12.16 2.32
C ALA A 21 10.00 -10.91 3.19
N PRO A 22 11.00 -10.49 3.98
CA PRO A 22 10.87 -9.32 4.82
C PRO A 22 10.73 -8.05 3.98
N LEU A 23 10.02 -7.05 4.52
CA LEU A 23 9.70 -5.82 3.82
C LEU A 23 10.92 -5.10 3.24
N TRP A 24 12.04 -5.10 3.96
CA TRP A 24 13.29 -4.48 3.49
C TRP A 24 13.84 -5.15 2.22
N ALA A 25 13.67 -6.47 2.06
CA ALA A 25 14.13 -7.20 0.88
C ALA A 25 13.24 -6.90 -0.33
N LYS A 26 11.91 -6.79 -0.11
CA LYS A 26 10.97 -6.33 -1.14
C LYS A 26 11.28 -4.88 -1.55
N GLY A 27 11.53 -4.00 -0.60
CA GLY A 27 11.99 -2.63 -0.85
C GLY A 27 13.28 -2.59 -1.67
N LEU A 28 14.29 -3.39 -1.30
CA LEU A 28 15.56 -3.47 -2.03
C LEU A 28 15.36 -3.97 -3.47
N SER A 29 14.45 -4.92 -3.69
CA SER A 29 14.11 -5.39 -5.04
C SER A 29 13.51 -4.28 -5.90
N ILE A 30 12.67 -3.41 -5.34
CA ILE A 30 12.10 -2.26 -6.06
C ILE A 30 13.18 -1.25 -6.41
N VAL A 31 14.08 -0.96 -5.47
CA VAL A 31 15.25 -0.10 -5.74
C VAL A 31 16.12 -0.69 -6.84
N ALA A 32 16.39 -2.00 -6.80
CA ALA A 32 17.18 -2.69 -7.81
C ALA A 32 16.51 -2.66 -9.20
N VAL A 33 15.20 -2.92 -9.27
CA VAL A 33 14.41 -2.83 -10.52
C VAL A 33 14.44 -1.41 -11.08
N THR A 34 14.24 -0.42 -10.20
CA THR A 34 14.28 1.00 -10.58
C THR A 34 15.64 1.37 -11.13
N LEU A 35 16.72 0.99 -10.44
CA LEU A 35 18.09 1.29 -10.83
C LEU A 35 18.46 0.60 -12.14
N ALA A 36 18.05 -0.66 -12.33
CA ALA A 36 18.29 -1.41 -13.56
C ALA A 36 17.65 -0.73 -14.78
N VAL A 37 16.40 -0.27 -14.65
CA VAL A 37 15.71 0.42 -15.74
C VAL A 37 16.31 1.81 -16.01
N VAL A 38 16.66 2.56 -14.95
CA VAL A 38 17.22 3.92 -15.09
C VAL A 38 18.64 3.91 -15.67
N LEU A 39 19.49 2.98 -15.23
CA LEU A 39 20.89 2.93 -15.70
C LEU A 39 21.04 2.32 -17.10
N SER A 40 20.04 1.59 -17.58
CA SER A 40 20.07 0.91 -18.88
C SER A 40 18.84 1.25 -19.71
N PRO A 41 18.80 2.45 -20.35
CA PRO A 41 17.72 2.88 -21.23
C PRO A 41 17.74 2.04 -22.51
N SER A 42 17.21 0.83 -22.40
CA SER A 42 17.19 -0.18 -23.42
C SER A 42 15.97 -1.06 -23.22
N TRP A 43 15.12 -1.13 -24.25
CA TRP A 43 13.90 -1.93 -24.25
C TRP A 43 14.01 -3.43 -23.84
N PRO A 44 15.16 -4.15 -23.99
CA PRO A 44 15.28 -5.53 -23.49
C PRO A 44 15.28 -5.65 -21.95
N VAL A 45 15.73 -4.63 -21.23
CA VAL A 45 15.80 -4.67 -19.76
C VAL A 45 14.40 -4.66 -19.11
N PRO A 46 13.50 -3.71 -19.42
CA PRO A 46 12.18 -3.69 -18.83
C PRO A 46 11.30 -4.85 -19.34
N THR A 47 11.50 -5.36 -20.57
CA THR A 47 10.83 -6.60 -21.01
C THR A 47 11.23 -7.79 -20.14
N ALA A 48 12.53 -8.04 -19.95
CA ALA A 48 13.01 -9.17 -19.15
C ALA A 48 12.49 -9.08 -17.70
N LEU A 49 12.57 -7.89 -17.08
CA LEU A 49 12.06 -7.66 -15.73
C LEU A 49 10.56 -7.87 -15.62
N THR A 50 9.78 -7.41 -16.61
CA THR A 50 8.33 -7.64 -16.65
C THR A 50 8.01 -9.12 -16.65
N VAL A 51 8.68 -9.92 -17.49
CA VAL A 51 8.46 -11.37 -17.58
C VAL A 51 8.80 -12.05 -16.26
N VAL A 52 9.95 -11.73 -15.67
CA VAL A 52 10.37 -12.29 -14.37
C VAL A 52 9.35 -11.97 -13.28
N LEU A 53 8.87 -10.74 -13.20
CA LEU A 53 7.89 -10.31 -12.21
C LEU A 53 6.50 -10.93 -12.42
N LEU A 54 6.08 -11.12 -13.68
CA LEU A 54 4.83 -11.82 -14.00
C LEU A 54 4.90 -13.29 -13.60
N VAL A 55 6.03 -13.97 -13.83
CA VAL A 55 6.26 -15.35 -13.40
C VAL A 55 6.31 -15.45 -11.87
N ALA A 56 7.02 -14.53 -11.21
CA ALA A 56 7.08 -14.50 -9.74
C ALA A 56 5.70 -14.22 -9.13
N GLY A 57 4.92 -13.31 -9.72
CA GLY A 57 3.58 -12.97 -9.26
C GLY A 57 2.54 -14.05 -9.52
N SER A 58 2.61 -14.76 -10.65
CA SER A 58 1.75 -15.92 -10.89
C SER A 58 2.09 -17.09 -9.97
N ALA A 59 3.38 -17.32 -9.68
CA ALA A 59 3.82 -18.26 -8.65
C ALA A 59 3.36 -17.84 -7.23
N ALA A 60 3.17 -16.54 -6.99
CA ALA A 60 2.60 -16.01 -5.75
C ALA A 60 1.06 -16.10 -5.65
N GLY A 61 0.39 -16.65 -6.68
CA GLY A 61 -1.06 -16.87 -6.69
C GLY A 61 -1.88 -15.72 -7.27
N ILE A 62 -1.25 -14.73 -7.91
CA ILE A 62 -1.97 -13.64 -8.58
C ILE A 62 -2.65 -14.20 -9.84
N GLY A 63 -3.98 -14.19 -9.84
CA GLY A 63 -4.76 -14.70 -10.98
C GLY A 63 -4.64 -13.81 -12.22
N ALA A 64 -4.76 -14.39 -13.41
CA ALA A 64 -4.76 -13.63 -14.68
C ALA A 64 -5.83 -12.52 -14.72
N ARG A 65 -6.97 -12.75 -14.05
CA ARG A 65 -8.05 -11.76 -13.91
C ARG A 65 -7.62 -10.56 -13.06
N GLU A 66 -6.81 -10.79 -12.03
CA GLU A 66 -6.28 -9.73 -11.18
C GLU A 66 -5.23 -8.92 -11.93
N TRP A 67 -4.34 -9.56 -12.70
CA TRP A 67 -3.45 -8.85 -13.61
C TRP A 67 -4.20 -7.92 -14.54
N TRP A 68 -5.21 -8.44 -15.24
CA TRP A 68 -6.02 -7.63 -16.15
C TRP A 68 -6.70 -6.44 -15.46
N ARG A 69 -7.27 -6.63 -14.26
CA ARG A 69 -7.89 -5.52 -13.51
C ARG A 69 -6.90 -4.42 -13.11
N GLY A 70 -5.61 -4.75 -13.01
CA GLY A 70 -4.55 -3.77 -12.74
C GLY A 70 -4.10 -3.00 -13.97
N LEU A 71 -3.92 -3.71 -15.08
CA LEU A 71 -3.44 -3.12 -16.33
C LEU A 71 -4.53 -2.45 -17.16
N ALA A 72 -5.77 -2.92 -17.08
CA ALA A 72 -6.91 -2.38 -17.84
C ALA A 72 -7.10 -0.85 -17.69
N PRO A 73 -7.07 -0.25 -16.48
CA PRO A 73 -7.23 1.21 -16.38
C PRO A 73 -6.03 1.99 -16.94
N ALA A 74 -4.84 1.39 -16.99
CA ALA A 74 -3.63 2.03 -17.53
C ALA A 74 -3.52 1.90 -19.06
N LEU A 75 -4.18 0.89 -19.65
CA LEU A 75 -4.12 0.57 -21.08
C LEU A 75 -4.36 1.77 -22.03
N PRO A 76 -5.38 2.63 -21.85
CA PRO A 76 -5.59 3.76 -22.75
C PRO A 76 -4.42 4.76 -22.73
N VAL A 77 -3.83 4.99 -21.55
CA VAL A 77 -2.67 5.88 -21.41
C VAL A 77 -1.43 5.25 -22.04
N LEU A 78 -1.21 3.93 -21.85
CA LEU A 78 -0.09 3.21 -22.45
C LEU A 78 -0.16 3.21 -23.97
N VAL A 79 -1.34 2.99 -24.55
CA VAL A 79 -1.55 3.03 -26.01
C VAL A 79 -1.29 4.42 -26.56
N LEU A 80 -1.82 5.46 -25.92
CA LEU A 80 -1.58 6.85 -26.31
C LEU A 80 -0.08 7.18 -26.33
N LEU A 81 0.63 6.79 -25.27
CA LEU A 81 2.06 7.06 -25.11
C LEU A 81 2.90 6.26 -26.12
N ALA A 82 2.53 5.00 -26.37
CA ALA A 82 3.15 4.16 -27.39
C ALA A 82 3.05 4.81 -28.78
N VAL A 83 1.85 5.23 -29.17
CA VAL A 83 1.61 5.89 -30.47
C VAL A 83 2.42 7.19 -30.56
N TYR A 84 2.39 8.01 -29.51
CA TYR A 84 3.15 9.26 -29.47
C TYR A 84 4.67 9.03 -29.65
N HIS A 85 5.25 8.08 -28.94
CA HIS A 85 6.69 7.80 -29.04
C HIS A 85 7.08 7.11 -30.35
N VAL A 86 6.24 6.24 -30.90
CA VAL A 86 6.51 5.63 -32.23
C VAL A 86 6.61 6.72 -33.28
N LEU A 87 5.74 7.73 -33.24
CA LEU A 87 5.71 8.83 -34.19
C LEU A 87 6.86 9.84 -34.01
N THR A 88 7.36 10.03 -32.78
CA THR A 88 8.34 11.09 -32.47
C THR A 88 9.77 10.58 -32.34
N ALA A 89 9.96 9.40 -31.77
CA ALA A 89 11.27 8.87 -31.35
C ALA A 89 11.56 7.46 -31.87
N GLY A 90 10.58 6.79 -32.45
CA GLY A 90 10.69 5.46 -33.04
C GLY A 90 10.27 4.32 -32.10
N ALA A 91 10.15 3.13 -32.67
CA ALA A 91 9.57 1.96 -32.00
C ALA A 91 10.37 1.47 -30.79
N ALA A 92 11.70 1.57 -30.83
CA ALA A 92 12.56 1.13 -29.73
C ALA A 92 12.37 1.98 -28.46
N GLN A 93 12.31 3.30 -28.62
CA GLN A 93 12.09 4.21 -27.48
C GLN A 93 10.65 4.15 -26.97
N ALA A 94 9.67 3.96 -27.87
CA ALA A 94 8.29 3.71 -27.46
C ALA A 94 8.17 2.45 -26.62
N ALA A 95 8.82 1.36 -27.02
CA ALA A 95 8.85 0.12 -26.27
C ALA A 95 9.49 0.33 -24.89
N ASP A 96 10.64 0.99 -24.83
CA ASP A 96 11.35 1.25 -23.57
C ASP A 96 10.48 2.00 -22.55
N VAL A 97 9.85 3.10 -22.97
CA VAL A 97 8.98 3.92 -22.09
C VAL A 97 7.74 3.13 -21.64
N VAL A 98 7.05 2.46 -22.57
CA VAL A 98 5.83 1.71 -22.26
C VAL A 98 6.13 0.54 -21.34
N LEU A 99 7.19 -0.23 -21.63
CA LEU A 99 7.59 -1.38 -20.81
C LEU A 99 8.09 -0.96 -19.44
N THR A 100 8.77 0.18 -19.34
CA THR A 100 9.17 0.76 -18.06
C THR A 100 7.95 1.01 -17.17
N ILE A 101 6.91 1.65 -17.70
CA ILE A 101 5.68 1.87 -16.94
C ILE A 101 5.03 0.54 -16.56
N VAL A 102 4.99 -0.43 -17.49
CA VAL A 102 4.44 -1.77 -17.23
C VAL A 102 5.21 -2.47 -16.10
N VAL A 103 6.55 -2.46 -16.10
CA VAL A 103 7.37 -3.00 -14.99
C VAL A 103 6.95 -2.41 -13.66
N PHE A 104 6.80 -1.08 -13.58
CA PHE A 104 6.43 -0.41 -12.34
C PHE A 104 5.01 -0.76 -11.88
N LEU A 105 4.06 -0.86 -12.80
CA LEU A 105 2.71 -1.34 -12.48
C LEU A 105 2.74 -2.77 -11.96
N VAL A 106 3.54 -3.63 -12.58
CA VAL A 106 3.67 -5.05 -12.23
C VAL A 106 4.34 -5.22 -10.87
N VAL A 107 5.48 -4.58 -10.63
CA VAL A 107 6.20 -4.67 -9.34
C VAL A 107 5.34 -4.13 -8.19
N THR A 108 4.65 -3.00 -8.40
CA THR A 108 3.75 -2.41 -7.40
C THR A 108 2.59 -3.36 -7.09
N ARG A 109 2.04 -4.01 -8.11
CA ARG A 109 0.93 -4.95 -7.93
C ARG A 109 1.35 -6.20 -7.16
N VAL A 110 2.53 -6.75 -7.48
CA VAL A 110 3.13 -7.86 -6.71
C VAL A 110 3.34 -7.44 -5.26
N LEU A 111 3.89 -6.24 -5.02
CA LEU A 111 4.11 -5.73 -3.67
C LEU A 111 2.81 -5.61 -2.86
N MET A 112 1.79 -4.97 -3.44
CA MET A 112 0.48 -4.74 -2.79
C MET A 112 -0.27 -6.04 -2.53
N HIS A 113 -0.06 -7.08 -3.34
CA HIS A 113 -0.69 -8.38 -3.13
C HIS A 113 0.04 -9.22 -2.08
N THR A 114 1.36 -9.11 -2.01
CA THR A 114 2.23 -9.94 -1.16
C THR A 114 2.51 -9.32 0.21
N THR A 115 2.13 -8.06 0.43
CA THR A 115 2.45 -7.32 1.65
C THR A 115 1.19 -6.69 2.24
N PRO A 116 0.86 -6.98 3.51
CA PRO A 116 -0.29 -6.38 4.15
C PRO A 116 -0.06 -4.88 4.40
N LEU A 117 -1.13 -4.09 4.32
CA LEU A 117 -1.05 -2.63 4.47
C LEU A 117 -0.36 -2.16 5.76
N PRO A 118 -0.58 -2.79 6.94
CA PRO A 118 0.14 -2.40 8.16
C PRO A 118 1.66 -2.52 8.02
N GLU A 119 2.17 -3.60 7.41
CA GLU A 119 3.60 -3.76 7.17
C GLU A 119 4.14 -2.70 6.20
N LEU A 120 3.39 -2.36 5.14
CA LEU A 120 3.78 -1.26 4.24
C LEU A 120 3.88 0.07 4.99
N LEU A 121 2.93 0.36 5.88
CA LEU A 121 2.96 1.56 6.71
C LEU A 121 4.16 1.56 7.66
N ASP A 122 4.48 0.43 8.28
CA ASP A 122 5.66 0.27 9.14
C ASP A 122 6.96 0.54 8.38
N GLY A 123 7.06 0.08 7.13
CA GLY A 123 8.20 0.38 6.26
C GLY A 123 8.33 1.85 5.88
N VAL A 124 7.21 2.51 5.57
CA VAL A 124 7.20 3.95 5.31
C VAL A 124 7.63 4.72 6.55
N VAL A 125 7.14 4.34 7.73
CA VAL A 125 7.54 4.93 9.00
C VAL A 125 9.03 4.70 9.28
N TRP A 126 9.56 3.51 9.00
CA TRP A 126 10.99 3.23 9.10
C TRP A 126 11.82 4.12 8.15
N LEU A 127 11.37 4.32 6.91
CA LEU A 127 12.03 5.18 5.94
C LEU A 127 12.00 6.66 6.33
N CYS A 128 10.96 7.09 7.06
CA CYS A 128 10.85 8.43 7.64
C CYS A 128 11.61 8.59 8.97
N SER A 129 11.98 7.49 9.63
CA SER A 129 12.73 7.49 10.90
C SER A 129 14.06 8.29 10.86
N PRO A 130 14.89 8.27 9.79
CA PRO A 130 16.11 9.10 9.74
C PRO A 130 15.84 10.61 9.77
N VAL A 131 14.64 11.07 9.42
CA VAL A 131 14.25 12.50 9.55
C VAL A 131 14.07 12.90 11.03
N ARG A 132 14.06 11.94 11.96
CA ARG A 132 14.03 12.17 13.42
C ARG A 132 15.36 12.68 14.00
N LEU A 133 16.38 12.87 13.17
CA LEU A 133 17.67 13.44 13.58
C LEU A 133 17.59 14.89 14.11
N VAL A 134 16.44 15.56 14.04
CA VAL A 134 16.25 16.95 14.49
C VAL A 134 15.86 17.05 15.98
N ARG A 135 16.52 16.32 16.89
CA ARG A 135 16.34 16.36 18.37
C ARG A 135 14.96 15.91 18.90
N ALA A 136 14.59 14.65 18.70
CA ALA A 136 13.41 14.09 19.38
C ALA A 136 13.71 12.72 20.00
N ASP A 137 13.22 12.51 21.23
CA ASP A 137 13.49 11.29 22.02
C ASP A 137 13.09 10.02 21.25
N PRO A 138 14.04 9.09 21.00
CA PRO A 138 13.80 7.88 20.26
C PRO A 138 12.64 7.03 20.81
N GLU A 139 12.51 7.01 22.14
CA GLU A 139 11.49 6.25 22.87
C GLU A 139 10.09 6.84 22.73
N ARG A 140 9.93 8.17 22.86
CA ARG A 140 8.63 8.85 22.76
C ARG A 140 7.99 8.65 21.38
N ILE A 141 8.78 8.71 20.32
CA ILE A 141 8.26 8.50 18.96
C ILE A 141 8.02 7.01 18.67
N GLY A 142 8.85 6.10 19.19
CA GLY A 142 8.58 4.66 19.09
C GLY A 142 7.25 4.30 19.75
N LEU A 143 6.99 4.89 20.93
CA LEU A 143 5.71 4.78 21.62
C LEU A 143 4.57 5.39 20.80
N ALA A 144 4.74 6.59 20.24
CA ALA A 144 3.73 7.26 19.41
C ALA A 144 3.34 6.44 18.18
N ILE A 145 4.32 5.87 17.47
CA ILE A 145 4.09 4.99 16.30
C ILE A 145 3.34 3.73 16.73
N SER A 146 3.77 3.07 17.82
CA SER A 146 3.08 1.88 18.33
C SER A 146 1.62 2.16 18.70
N LEU A 147 1.36 3.32 19.31
CA LEU A 147 0.01 3.80 19.64
C LEU A 147 -0.80 4.11 18.37
N MET A 148 -0.19 4.75 17.37
CA MET A 148 -0.83 5.02 16.08
C MET A 148 -1.23 3.73 15.37
N LEU A 149 -0.33 2.77 15.27
CA LEU A 149 -0.60 1.49 14.60
C LEU A 149 -1.69 0.69 15.32
N ARG A 150 -1.75 0.78 16.66
CA ARG A 150 -2.83 0.16 17.46
C ARG A 150 -4.15 0.93 17.38
N SER A 151 -4.13 2.24 17.18
CA SER A 151 -5.35 3.05 17.10
C SER A 151 -6.07 2.91 15.76
N ILE A 152 -5.34 2.63 14.66
CA ILE A 152 -5.94 2.36 13.33
C ILE A 152 -7.03 1.27 13.38
N PRO A 153 -6.76 0.03 13.84
CA PRO A 153 -7.78 -1.02 13.87
C PRO A 153 -8.92 -0.69 14.82
N PHE A 154 -8.65 0.02 15.93
CA PHE A 154 -9.70 0.49 16.83
C PHE A 154 -10.66 1.46 16.14
N ILE A 155 -10.14 2.48 15.45
CA ILE A 155 -10.95 3.49 14.76
C ILE A 155 -11.79 2.84 13.65
N VAL A 156 -11.19 1.92 12.89
CA VAL A 156 -11.91 1.16 11.84
C VAL A 156 -13.07 0.35 12.45
N GLY A 157 -12.83 -0.34 13.56
CA GLY A 157 -13.87 -1.08 14.29
C GLY A 157 -14.99 -0.16 14.77
N ALA A 158 -14.66 0.95 15.42
CA ALA A 158 -15.63 1.92 15.93
C ALA A 158 -16.51 2.50 14.81
N VAL A 159 -15.93 2.86 13.66
CA VAL A 159 -16.70 3.34 12.50
C VAL A 159 -17.63 2.25 11.94
N GLY A 160 -17.18 0.99 11.94
CA GLY A 160 -17.99 -0.18 11.55
C GLY A 160 -19.21 -0.35 12.46
N GLU A 161 -18.99 -0.40 13.78
CA GLU A 161 -20.05 -0.52 14.79
C GLU A 161 -21.06 0.63 14.69
N LEU A 162 -20.58 1.86 14.53
CA LEU A 162 -21.45 3.03 14.31
C LEU A 162 -22.31 2.86 13.07
N ARG A 163 -21.73 2.40 11.96
CA ARG A 163 -22.46 2.20 10.71
C ARG A 163 -23.55 1.15 10.87
N ASP A 164 -23.27 0.07 11.59
CA ASP A 164 -24.24 -0.97 11.89
C ASP A 164 -25.34 -0.49 12.83
N ALA A 165 -25.00 0.29 13.86
CA ALA A 165 -25.97 0.93 14.74
C ALA A 165 -26.88 1.92 14.01
N VAL A 166 -26.34 2.73 13.08
CA VAL A 166 -27.13 3.66 12.26
C VAL A 166 -28.11 2.89 11.36
N ARG A 167 -27.66 1.79 10.74
CA ARG A 167 -28.54 0.93 9.92
C ARG A 167 -29.62 0.25 10.76
N ALA A 168 -29.29 -0.25 11.95
CA ALA A 168 -30.26 -0.87 12.86
C ALA A 168 -31.37 0.09 13.29
N ARG A 169 -31.06 1.39 13.35
CA ARG A 169 -32.05 2.47 13.59
C ARG A 169 -32.87 2.84 12.35
N GLY A 170 -32.72 2.13 11.24
CA GLY A 170 -33.41 2.42 9.97
C GLY A 170 -32.91 3.69 9.26
N LEU A 171 -31.79 4.25 9.71
CA LEU A 171 -31.26 5.50 9.18
C LEU A 171 -30.24 5.23 8.07
N ARG A 172 -30.22 6.10 7.06
CA ARG A 172 -29.17 6.06 6.03
C ARG A 172 -27.85 6.57 6.61
N PRO A 173 -26.72 5.90 6.35
CA PRO A 173 -25.40 6.39 6.76
C PRO A 173 -25.13 7.71 6.05
N ASN A 174 -25.11 8.80 6.83
CA ASN A 174 -24.73 10.14 6.39
C ASN A 174 -23.36 10.47 7.02
N PRO A 175 -22.41 11.10 6.29
CA PRO A 175 -21.11 11.48 6.82
C PRO A 175 -21.20 12.21 8.17
N VAL A 176 -22.13 13.14 8.35
CA VAL A 176 -22.28 13.87 9.63
C VAL A 176 -22.66 12.94 10.78
N ARG A 177 -23.50 11.92 10.52
CA ARG A 177 -23.96 10.96 11.54
C ARG A 177 -22.90 9.93 11.91
N LEU A 178 -21.86 9.78 11.10
CA LEU A 178 -20.76 8.85 11.33
C LEU A 178 -19.55 9.58 11.93
N VAL A 179 -19.17 10.72 11.36
CA VAL A 179 -17.96 11.45 11.74
C VAL A 179 -18.06 11.99 13.16
N THR A 180 -19.13 12.68 13.51
CA THR A 180 -19.27 13.27 14.86
C THR A 180 -19.09 12.24 15.98
N PRO A 181 -19.86 11.13 16.01
CA PRO A 181 -19.66 10.11 17.05
C PRO A 181 -18.34 9.35 16.91
N ALA A 182 -17.78 9.17 15.71
CA ALA A 182 -16.46 8.55 15.53
C ALA A 182 -15.33 9.41 16.13
N VAL A 183 -15.39 10.74 15.93
CA VAL A 183 -14.44 11.68 16.53
C VAL A 183 -14.55 11.63 18.05
N ILE A 184 -15.76 11.67 18.61
CA ILE A 184 -15.96 11.56 20.07
C ILE A 184 -15.38 10.24 20.61
N ALA A 185 -15.66 9.11 19.95
CA ALA A 185 -15.12 7.81 20.36
C ALA A 185 -13.58 7.76 20.28
N THR A 186 -13.00 8.39 19.27
CA THR A 186 -11.55 8.47 19.07
C THR A 186 -10.89 9.35 20.12
N VAL A 187 -11.48 10.51 20.44
CA VAL A 187 -10.99 11.40 21.52
C VAL A 187 -11.08 10.69 22.87
N ALA A 188 -12.20 10.04 23.19
CA ALA A 188 -12.35 9.27 24.42
C ALA A 188 -11.37 8.08 24.52
N TYR A 189 -10.97 7.50 23.40
CA TYR A 189 -9.91 6.49 23.35
C TYR A 189 -8.53 7.11 23.61
N ALA A 190 -8.24 8.27 23.01
CA ALA A 190 -7.00 9.00 23.22
C ALA A 190 -6.83 9.44 24.68
N GLU A 191 -7.88 9.98 25.31
CA GLU A 191 -7.87 10.38 26.72
C GLU A 191 -7.60 9.21 27.66
N ARG A 192 -8.31 8.08 27.48
CA ARG A 192 -8.09 6.87 28.30
C ARG A 192 -6.67 6.32 28.13
N THR A 193 -6.16 6.35 26.91
CA THR A 193 -4.79 5.90 26.61
C THR A 193 -3.76 6.84 27.23
N GLY A 194 -3.97 8.16 27.16
CA GLY A 194 -3.12 9.17 27.78
C GLY A 194 -3.09 9.07 29.31
N GLN A 195 -4.25 8.89 29.95
CA GLN A 195 -4.35 8.66 31.40
C GLN A 195 -3.59 7.41 31.84
N ALA A 196 -3.67 6.33 31.04
CA ALA A 196 -2.93 5.10 31.31
C ALA A 196 -1.41 5.25 31.14
N LEU A 197 -0.95 6.12 30.22
CA LEU A 197 0.47 6.43 30.02
C LEU A 197 1.03 7.31 31.15
N ALA A 198 0.27 8.35 31.54
CA ALA A 198 0.63 9.20 32.68
C ALA A 198 0.74 8.38 33.98
N ALA A 199 -0.18 7.45 34.22
CA ALA A 199 -0.13 6.54 35.37
C ALA A 199 1.10 5.59 35.35
N ARG A 200 1.75 5.42 34.20
CA ARG A 200 2.98 4.61 34.04
C ARG A 200 4.26 5.45 34.06
N GLY A 201 4.17 6.75 34.33
CA GLY A 201 5.32 7.65 34.43
C GLY A 201 5.81 8.18 33.08
N PHE A 202 4.99 8.11 32.03
CA PHE A 202 5.28 8.75 30.75
C PHE A 202 4.58 10.13 30.71
N ASP A 203 5.33 11.19 31.08
CA ASP A 203 4.94 12.60 30.96
C ASP A 203 5.62 13.28 29.75
#